data_AF-A0A849SUZ8-F1
#
_entry.id   AF-A0A849SUZ8-F1
#
_cell.length_a   1.000
_cell.length_b   1.000
_cell.length_c   1.000
_cell.angle_alpha   90.00
_cell.angle_beta   90.00
_cell.angle_gamma   90.00
#
_symmetry.space_group_name_H-M   'P 1'
#
loop_
_entity.id
_entity.type
_entity.pdbx_description
1 polymer ?
#
loop_
_entity_poly.entity_id
_entity_poly.type
_entity_poly.pdbx_seq_one_letter_code
_entity_poly.pdbx_strand_id
1 'polypeptide(L)'
;MQVSMHEFKSHLSHYVSQAQSGQLIELTSHRKVVARIIGVPLTDNVGVSCLLAAGIATWQGGKPVGAAFRLQEQGKLVSALVLEDRG
;
A
#
# COMPACT_ATOMS: atom_id res chain seq x y z
N MET A 1 -14.77 0.50 -13.66
CA MET A 1 -16.08 -0.05 -14.08
C MET A 1 -17.18 0.84 -13.52
N GLN A 2 -18.21 1.19 -14.30
CA GLN A 2 -19.32 2.02 -13.82
C GLN A 2 -20.51 1.15 -13.43
N VAL A 3 -21.05 1.35 -12.23
CA VAL A 3 -22.18 0.58 -11.68
C VAL A 3 -23.22 1.57 -11.17
N SER A 4 -24.50 1.29 -11.40
CA SER A 4 -25.58 2.12 -10.85
C SER A 4 -25.72 1.92 -9.34
N MET A 5 -26.13 2.97 -8.62
CA MET A 5 -26.39 2.84 -7.18
C MET A 5 -27.44 1.75 -6.85
N HIS A 6 -28.38 1.51 -7.76
CA HIS A 6 -29.38 0.46 -7.61
C HIS A 6 -28.75 -0.94 -7.69
N GLU A 7 -27.93 -1.18 -8.71
CA GLU A 7 -27.26 -2.47 -8.94
C GLU A 7 -26.17 -2.76 -7.90
N PHE A 8 -25.48 -1.73 -7.45
CA PHE A 8 -24.50 -1.86 -6.38
C PHE A 8 -25.14 -2.33 -5.07
N LYS A 9 -26.34 -1.81 -4.73
CA LYS A 9 -27.06 -2.23 -3.53
C LYS A 9 -27.55 -3.67 -3.60
N SER A 10 -27.96 -4.16 -4.77
CA SER A 10 -28.43 -5.54 -4.93
C SER A 10 -27.30 -6.57 -4.90
N HIS A 11 -26.08 -6.19 -5.28
CA HIS A 11 -24.93 -7.11 -5.32
C HIS A 11 -23.72 -6.58 -4.55
N LEU A 12 -23.96 -5.98 -3.38
CA LEU A 12 -22.95 -5.29 -2.57
C LEU A 12 -21.68 -6.14 -2.38
N SER A 13 -21.84 -7.37 -1.88
CA SER A 13 -20.72 -8.25 -1.56
C SER A 13 -19.85 -8.57 -2.78
N HIS A 14 -20.48 -8.83 -3.92
CA HIS A 14 -19.76 -9.13 -5.17
C HIS A 14 -18.87 -7.94 -5.60
N TYR A 15 -19.42 -6.73 -5.61
CA TYR A 15 -18.65 -5.54 -5.97
C TYR A 15 -17.59 -5.18 -4.94
N VAL A 16 -17.83 -5.41 -3.64
CA VAL A 16 -16.81 -5.22 -2.61
C VAL A 16 -15.64 -6.20 -2.82
N SER A 17 -15.91 -7.47 -3.12
CA SER A 17 -14.85 -8.45 -3.43
C SER A 17 -14.04 -8.06 -4.67
N GLN A 18 -14.69 -7.55 -5.72
CA GLN A 18 -14.01 -7.01 -6.90
C GLN A 18 -13.15 -5.78 -6.56
N ALA A 19 -13.65 -4.89 -5.71
CA ALA A 19 -12.85 -3.75 -5.25
C ALA A 19 -11.61 -4.22 -4.48
N GLN A 20 -11.77 -5.21 -3.58
CA GLN A 20 -10.66 -5.83 -2.83
C GLN A 20 -9.63 -6.50 -3.74
N SER A 21 -10.03 -7.08 -4.88
CA SER A 21 -9.09 -7.60 -5.88
C SER A 21 -8.37 -6.52 -6.69
N GLY A 22 -8.56 -5.24 -6.35
CA GLY A 22 -7.90 -4.10 -6.99
C GLY A 22 -8.70 -3.46 -8.12
N GLN A 23 -9.94 -3.88 -8.37
CA GLN A 23 -10.76 -3.28 -9.42
C GLN A 23 -11.36 -1.95 -8.96
N LEU A 24 -11.10 -0.86 -9.69
CA LEU A 24 -11.75 0.42 -9.44
C LEU A 24 -13.21 0.40 -9.91
N ILE A 25 -14.14 0.64 -8.98
CA ILE A 25 -15.58 0.71 -9.25
C ILE A 25 -16.05 2.15 -9.06
N GLU A 26 -16.70 2.72 -10.06
CA GLU A 26 -17.31 4.04 -10.02
C GLU A 26 -18.84 3.87 -9.87
N LEU A 27 -19.41 4.45 -8.82
CA LEU A 27 -20.84 4.43 -8.57
C LEU A 27 -21.53 5.60 -9.26
N THR A 28 -22.67 5.32 -9.90
CA THR A 28 -23.44 6.32 -10.62
C THR A 28 -24.82 6.59 -10.01
N SER A 29 -25.07 7.87 -9.73
CA SER A 29 -26.31 8.58 -9.43
C SER A 29 -26.94 9.25 -10.65
N HIS A 30 -28.09 8.85 -11.19
CA HIS A 30 -28.72 9.55 -12.34
C HIS A 30 -27.73 9.84 -13.50
N ARG A 31 -26.94 8.83 -13.90
CA ARG A 31 -25.88 8.91 -14.92
C ARG A 31 -24.69 9.83 -14.59
N LYS A 32 -24.58 10.31 -13.35
CA LYS A 32 -23.42 11.04 -12.85
C LYS A 32 -22.62 10.16 -11.90
N VAL A 33 -21.30 10.19 -12.00
CA VAL A 33 -20.43 9.51 -11.03
C VAL A 33 -20.53 10.24 -9.69
N VAL A 34 -20.87 9.51 -8.63
CA VAL A 34 -21.08 10.06 -7.27
C VAL A 34 -20.09 9.53 -6.26
N ALA A 35 -19.47 8.36 -6.51
CA ALA A 35 -18.48 7.79 -5.61
C ALA A 35 -17.55 6.82 -6.36
N ARG A 36 -16.43 6.48 -5.72
CA ARG A 36 -15.52 5.42 -6.16
C ARG A 36 -15.27 4.45 -5.01
N ILE A 37 -15.22 3.18 -5.32
CA ILE A 37 -14.90 2.11 -4.38
C ILE A 37 -13.56 1.53 -4.80
N ILE A 38 -12.66 1.47 -3.83
CA ILE A 38 -11.35 0.85 -3.94
C ILE A 38 -11.21 -0.19 -2.83
N GLY A 39 -10.49 -1.27 -3.12
CA GLY A 39 -10.09 -2.22 -2.10
C GLY A 39 -9.18 -1.57 -1.07
N VAL A 40 -9.32 -1.99 0.19
CA VAL A 40 -8.33 -1.68 1.22
C VAL A 40 -7.10 -2.55 0.95
N PRO A 41 -5.91 -1.97 0.73
CA PRO A 41 -4.70 -2.77 0.49
C PRO A 41 -4.40 -3.66 1.71
N LEU A 42 -4.12 -4.95 1.47
CA LEU A 42 -3.80 -5.92 2.55
C LEU A 42 -2.49 -5.60 3.28
N THR A 43 -1.62 -4.80 2.66
CA THR A 43 -0.31 -4.47 3.19
C THR A 43 -0.27 -3.02 3.61
N ASP A 44 -0.92 -2.72 4.73
CA ASP A 44 -0.45 -1.62 5.55
C ASP A 44 0.87 -2.08 6.16
N ASN A 45 1.99 -1.83 5.48
CA ASN A 45 3.22 -1.67 6.23
C ASN A 45 3.00 -0.40 7.05
N VAL A 46 2.46 -0.56 8.27
CA VAL A 46 2.04 0.53 9.15
C VAL A 46 3.14 1.58 9.27
N GLY A 47 4.41 1.15 9.28
CA GLY A 47 5.56 2.05 9.24
C GLY A 47 5.58 2.93 7.99
N VAL A 48 5.46 2.35 6.80
CA VAL A 48 5.43 3.11 5.53
C VAL A 48 4.18 4.00 5.45
N SER A 49 3.00 3.48 5.80
CA SER A 49 1.77 4.27 5.81
C SER A 49 1.84 5.45 6.77
N CYS A 50 2.42 5.29 7.97
CA CYS A 50 2.66 6.39 8.91
C CYS A 50 3.66 7.41 8.36
N LEU A 51 4.74 6.97 7.70
CA LEU A 51 5.73 7.88 7.10
C LEU A 51 5.13 8.69 5.95
N LEU A 52 4.29 8.08 5.14
CA LEU A 52 3.54 8.76 4.07
C LEU A 52 2.52 9.75 4.66
N ALA A 53 1.73 9.33 5.67
CA ALA A 53 0.75 10.20 6.33
C ALA A 53 1.39 11.38 7.07
N ALA A 54 2.58 11.19 7.66
CA ALA A 54 3.35 12.25 8.32
C ALA A 54 4.10 13.16 7.33
N GLY A 55 4.05 12.90 6.02
CA GLY A 55 4.79 13.66 5.00
C GLY A 55 6.31 13.47 5.05
N ILE A 56 6.80 12.49 5.80
CA ILE A 56 8.23 12.16 5.94
C ILE A 56 8.72 11.36 4.72
N ALA A 57 7.82 10.61 4.10
CA ALA A 57 8.06 9.89 2.85
C ALA A 57 7.12 10.37 1.75
N THR A 58 7.60 10.30 0.51
CA THR A 58 6.77 10.46 -0.70
C THR A 58 7.00 9.25 -1.60
N TRP A 59 5.92 8.69 -2.15
CA TRP A 59 5.98 7.54 -3.05
C TRP A 59 5.17 7.82 -4.31
N GLN A 60 5.85 7.92 -5.45
CA GLN A 60 5.22 8.20 -6.75
C GLN A 60 4.92 6.93 -7.56
N GLY A 61 5.06 5.73 -6.96
CA GLY A 61 5.03 4.45 -7.66
C GLY A 61 6.44 4.02 -8.11
N GLY A 62 6.67 2.70 -8.21
CA GLY A 62 7.96 2.12 -8.63
C GLY A 62 8.86 1.65 -7.47
N LYS A 63 10.07 1.16 -7.78
CA LYS A 63 11.04 0.70 -6.77
C LYS A 63 11.62 1.93 -6.04
N PRO A 64 11.61 1.98 -4.69
CA PRO A 64 12.12 3.13 -3.96
C PRO A 64 13.63 3.23 -4.18
N VAL A 65 14.11 4.45 -4.37
CA VAL A 65 15.54 4.74 -4.61
C VAL A 65 16.39 4.49 -3.36
N GLY A 66 15.74 4.23 -2.20
CA GLY A 66 16.43 4.11 -0.91
C GLY A 66 16.82 5.47 -0.35
N ALA A 67 17.10 5.53 0.93
CA ALA A 67 17.50 6.77 1.57
C ALA A 67 18.99 7.05 1.31
N ALA A 68 19.31 8.31 0.97
CA ALA A 68 20.67 8.75 0.70
C ALA A 68 21.48 9.03 1.98
N PHE A 69 21.43 8.12 2.96
CA PHE A 69 22.30 8.20 4.12
C PHE A 69 23.41 7.17 4.03
N ARG A 70 24.63 7.59 4.34
CA ARG A 70 25.71 6.66 4.65
C ARG A 70 25.47 6.15 6.06
N LEU A 71 25.28 4.85 6.18
CA LEU A 71 25.45 4.17 7.46
C LEU A 71 26.86 4.47 7.93
N GLN A 72 26.99 5.04 9.11
CA GLN A 72 28.29 5.20 9.72
C GLN A 72 28.78 3.80 10.13
N GLU A 73 30.05 3.49 9.82
CA GLU A 73 30.68 2.25 10.23
C GLU A 73 30.94 2.29 11.74
N GLN A 74 29.94 1.92 12.54
CA GLN A 74 30.12 1.71 13.97
C GLN A 74 29.78 0.26 14.35
N GLY A 75 30.65 -0.32 15.16
CA GLY A 75 30.49 -1.66 15.70
C GLY A 75 31.44 -2.68 15.10
N LYS A 76 31.40 -3.88 15.68
CA LYS A 76 32.20 -5.01 15.26
C LYS A 76 31.63 -5.60 13.98
N LEU A 77 32.49 -5.91 13.01
CA LEU A 77 32.06 -6.54 11.75
C LEU A 77 31.38 -7.88 12.04
N VAL A 78 30.29 -8.15 11.32
CA VAL A 78 29.61 -9.46 11.39
C VAL A 78 30.57 -10.58 11.02
N SER A 79 31.50 -10.34 10.08
CA SER A 79 32.57 -11.30 9.74
C SER A 79 33.48 -11.63 10.92
N ALA A 80 33.76 -10.66 11.80
CA ALA A 80 34.56 -10.87 12.98
C ALA A 80 33.82 -11.73 14.03
N LEU A 81 32.49 -11.55 14.16
CA LEU A 81 31.67 -12.41 15.02
C LEU A 81 31.67 -13.89 14.57
N VAL A 82 31.62 -14.13 13.25
CA VAL A 82 31.65 -15.49 12.69
C VAL A 82 33.00 -16.17 12.87
N LEU A 83 34.10 -15.41 12.86
CA LEU A 83 35.45 -15.95 13.09
C LEU A 83 35.67 -16.33 14.55
N GLU A 84 35.09 -15.59 15.49
CA GLU A 84 35.19 -15.86 16.92
C GLU A 84 34.43 -17.10 17.38
N ASP A 85 33.34 -17.46 16.70
CA ASP A 85 32.54 -18.67 16.98
C ASP A 85 33.19 -19.97 16.42
N ARG A 86 34.27 -19.83 15.63
CA ARG A 86 34.97 -20.96 15.00
C ARG A 86 36.33 -21.29 15.63
N GLY A 87 36.76 -20.56 16.66
CA GLY A 87 37.95 -20.84 17.45
C GLY A 87 37.61 -21.56 18.73
#